data_AF-A0A7X7JAH2-F1
#
_entry.id   AF-A0A7X7JAH2-F1
#
_cell.length_a   1.000
_cell.length_b   1.000
_cell.length_c   1.000
_cell.angle_alpha   90.00
_cell.angle_beta   90.00
_cell.angle_gamma   90.00
#
_symmetry.space_group_name_H-M   'P 1'
#
loop_
_entity.id
_entity.type
_entity.pdbx_description
1 polymer ?
#
loop_
_entity_poly.entity_id
_entity_poly.type
_entity_poly.pdbx_seq_one_letter_code
_entity_poly.pdbx_strand_id
1 'polypeptide(L)'
;MSQAWCKFSGNPVIAAEKWGTIFDPFILECGGSARRFRMYLSWRPQNAIALVESDDGIKWSEPRIVLGSSPRQDMREFRINRACVIALPDGRYRMYYSGQGPDRNAAKHACIFAAESDNGIHWVKLPEFIFSPDGAWQSHGVMCPHVIYDADAGRYQMWYSGMNNPGAYYEPDAIGYAESRDG
;
A
#
# COMPACT_ATOMS: atom_id res chain seq x y z
N MET A 1 25.34 13.92 20.17
CA MET A 1 23.87 14.04 20.09
C MET A 1 23.32 12.64 19.82
N SER A 2 22.41 12.12 20.64
CA SER A 2 21.86 10.78 20.41
C SER A 2 21.00 10.80 19.15
N GLN A 3 21.44 10.10 18.10
CA GLN A 3 20.72 9.86 16.85
C GLN A 3 19.55 8.87 17.03
N ALA A 4 18.91 8.88 18.20
CA ALA A 4 17.84 7.96 18.54
C ALA A 4 16.49 8.54 18.12
N TRP A 5 15.60 7.67 17.66
CA TRP A 5 14.21 8.03 17.42
C TRP A 5 13.55 8.47 18.74
N CYS A 6 12.99 9.67 18.76
CA CYS A 6 12.24 10.20 19.90
C CYS A 6 10.73 10.15 19.59
N LYS A 7 9.94 9.62 20.52
CA LYS A 7 8.48 9.63 20.38
C LYS A 7 7.95 11.06 20.55
N PHE A 8 7.04 11.48 19.66
CA PHE A 8 6.29 12.72 19.85
C PHE A 8 5.39 12.61 21.09
N SER A 9 5.40 13.63 21.95
CA SER A 9 4.66 13.63 23.23
C SER A 9 3.14 13.73 23.03
N GLY A 10 2.67 14.25 21.89
CA GLY A 10 1.25 14.35 21.55
C GLY A 10 0.66 13.15 20.82
N ASN A 11 1.33 11.99 20.87
CA ASN A 11 0.80 10.77 20.26
C ASN A 11 -0.47 10.25 20.97
N PRO A 12 -1.37 9.54 20.26
CA PRO A 12 -1.32 9.24 18.82
C PRO A 12 -1.76 10.43 17.95
N VAL A 13 -1.15 10.58 16.76
CA VAL A 13 -1.54 11.64 15.79
C VAL A 13 -2.84 11.32 15.03
N ILE A 14 -3.24 10.04 14.99
CA ILE A 14 -4.57 9.60 14.52
C ILE A 14 -5.04 8.51 15.49
N ALA A 15 -6.17 8.75 16.16
CA ALA A 15 -6.62 7.94 17.28
C ALA A 15 -7.66 6.87 16.83
N ALA A 16 -7.56 5.66 17.37
CA ALA A 16 -8.38 4.52 16.95
C ALA A 16 -9.81 4.58 17.48
N GLU A 17 -10.09 5.37 18.51
CA GLU A 17 -11.40 5.49 19.16
C GLU A 17 -12.47 5.99 18.19
N LYS A 18 -12.09 6.88 17.26
CA LYS A 18 -13.00 7.42 16.24
C LYS A 18 -13.07 6.57 14.98
N TRP A 19 -11.96 5.95 14.59
CA TRP A 19 -11.80 5.35 13.25
C TRP A 19 -11.65 3.82 13.25
N GLY A 20 -11.44 3.20 14.39
CA GLY A 20 -11.11 1.77 14.50
C GLY A 20 -9.69 1.47 14.02
N THR A 21 -9.47 0.25 13.50
CA THR A 21 -8.14 -0.22 13.10
C THR A 21 -7.66 0.46 11.81
N ILE A 22 -6.66 1.32 11.96
CA ILE A 22 -5.88 1.96 10.89
C ILE A 22 -4.42 1.54 11.02
N PHE A 23 -3.76 1.21 9.91
CA PHE A 23 -2.43 0.61 9.92
C PHE A 23 -1.75 0.77 8.54
N ASP A 24 -0.46 0.43 8.46
CA ASP A 24 0.37 0.49 7.25
C ASP A 24 0.34 1.86 6.54
N PRO A 25 0.89 2.91 7.18
CA PRO A 25 0.95 4.23 6.57
C PRO A 25 2.00 4.27 5.45
N PHE A 26 1.64 4.90 4.34
CA PHE A 26 2.56 5.34 3.29
C PHE A 26 2.51 6.85 3.19
N ILE A 27 3.65 7.52 3.37
CA ILE A 27 3.76 8.98 3.29
C ILE A 27 4.31 9.37 1.92
N LEU A 28 3.58 10.25 1.23
CA LEU A 28 4.03 10.97 0.06
C LEU A 28 4.17 12.46 0.44
N GLU A 29 5.39 12.98 0.35
CA GLU A 29 5.62 14.42 0.39
C GLU A 29 5.27 15.00 -0.98
N CYS A 30 4.28 15.89 -1.00
CA CYS A 30 3.80 16.51 -2.22
C CYS A 30 4.70 17.70 -2.58
N GLY A 31 5.11 17.79 -3.84
CA GLY A 31 5.84 18.95 -4.35
C GLY A 31 4.97 20.22 -4.37
N GLY A 32 5.61 21.39 -4.31
CA GLY A 32 4.92 22.68 -4.33
C GLY A 32 5.70 23.78 -3.60
N SER A 33 5.10 24.98 -3.53
CA SER A 33 5.67 26.13 -2.80
C SER A 33 5.54 26.02 -1.28
N ALA A 34 4.63 25.17 -0.80
CA ALA A 34 4.43 24.88 0.62
C ALA A 34 4.52 23.37 0.86
N ARG A 35 4.99 22.99 2.05
CA ARG A 35 5.10 21.60 2.47
C ARG A 35 3.70 21.01 2.65
N ARG A 36 3.46 19.85 2.02
CA ARG A 36 2.21 19.10 2.14
C ARG A 36 2.53 17.61 2.13
N PHE A 37 1.88 16.87 3.01
CA PHE A 37 1.96 15.42 3.09
C PHE A 37 0.62 14.81 2.78
N ARG A 38 0.67 13.68 2.05
CA ARG A 38 -0.43 12.76 1.89
C ARG A 38 -0.03 11.43 2.52
N MET A 39 -0.83 10.97 3.48
CA MET A 39 -0.70 9.62 4.01
C MET A 39 -1.79 8.74 3.43
N TYR A 40 -1.39 7.67 2.76
CA TYR A 40 -2.27 6.60 2.34
C TYR A 40 -2.17 5.48 3.38
N LEU A 41 -3.27 5.16 4.06
CA LEU A 41 -3.31 4.19 5.14
C LEU A 41 -4.36 3.11 4.90
N SER A 42 -4.15 1.94 5.50
CA SER A 42 -5.12 0.85 5.47
C SER A 42 -6.19 1.08 6.53
N TRP A 43 -7.47 1.06 6.13
CA TRP A 43 -8.60 1.26 7.04
C TRP A 43 -9.44 -0.01 7.14
N ARG A 44 -9.19 -0.83 8.17
CA ARG A 44 -9.72 -2.20 8.27
C ARG A 44 -11.25 -2.27 8.34
N PRO A 45 -11.95 -1.47 9.18
CA PRO A 45 -13.40 -1.53 9.28
C PRO A 45 -14.12 -1.15 7.97
N GLN A 46 -13.48 -0.32 7.13
CA GLN A 46 -14.04 0.11 5.85
C GLN A 46 -13.59 -0.73 4.67
N ASN A 47 -12.65 -1.67 4.89
CA ASN A 47 -11.99 -2.45 3.83
C ASN A 47 -11.53 -1.55 2.66
N ALA A 48 -10.73 -0.55 3.00
CA ALA A 48 -10.36 0.52 2.08
C ALA A 48 -8.95 1.05 2.36
N ILE A 49 -8.38 1.72 1.36
CA ILE A 49 -7.26 2.63 1.54
C ILE A 49 -7.82 4.05 1.68
N ALA A 50 -7.43 4.72 2.76
CA ALA A 50 -7.83 6.07 3.07
C ALA A 50 -6.66 7.05 2.88
N LEU A 51 -7.00 8.28 2.53
CA LEU A 51 -6.10 9.42 2.48
C LEU A 51 -6.35 10.32 3.70
N VAL A 52 -5.28 10.74 4.35
CA VAL A 52 -5.26 11.91 5.22
C VAL A 52 -4.17 12.87 4.76
N GLU A 53 -4.38 14.16 4.98
CA GLU A 53 -3.44 15.19 4.57
C GLU A 53 -2.96 16.03 5.75
N SER A 54 -1.75 16.55 5.66
CA SER A 54 -1.15 17.39 6.69
C SER A 54 -0.14 18.35 6.07
N ASP A 55 0.00 19.54 6.65
CA ASP A 55 1.04 20.50 6.27
C ASP A 55 2.30 20.37 7.16
N ASP A 56 2.17 19.72 8.33
CA ASP A 56 3.24 19.62 9.35
C ASP A 56 3.65 18.18 9.70
N GLY A 57 2.93 17.17 9.20
CA GLY A 57 3.14 15.75 9.48
C GLY A 57 2.65 15.29 10.86
N ILE A 58 2.01 16.17 11.63
CA ILE A 58 1.55 15.92 13.02
C ILE A 58 0.04 16.06 13.13
N LYS A 59 -0.53 17.13 12.56
CA LYS A 59 -1.98 17.37 12.51
C LYS A 59 -2.51 16.87 11.17
N TRP A 60 -3.39 15.88 11.22
CA TRP A 60 -3.93 15.23 10.04
C TRP A 60 -5.41 15.57 9.86
N SER A 61 -5.86 15.64 8.60
CA SER A 61 -7.27 15.71 8.26
C SER A 61 -8.03 14.44 8.69
N GLU A 62 -9.36 14.47 8.61
CA GLU A 62 -10.14 13.23 8.73
C GLU A 62 -9.84 12.26 7.58
N PRO A 63 -9.87 10.94 7.81
CA PRO A 63 -9.66 9.94 6.76
C PRO A 63 -10.75 10.00 5.69
N ARG A 64 -10.33 10.12 4.44
CA ARG A 64 -11.19 10.00 3.25
C ARG A 64 -10.89 8.69 2.53
N ILE A 65 -11.89 7.87 2.26
CA ILE A 65 -11.70 6.69 1.39
C ILE A 65 -11.33 7.17 -0.02
N VAL A 66 -10.18 6.73 -0.52
CA VAL A 66 -9.69 7.03 -1.88
C VAL A 66 -9.63 5.78 -2.76
N LEU A 67 -9.56 4.60 -2.15
CA LEU A 67 -9.75 3.33 -2.84
C LEU A 67 -10.57 2.39 -1.94
N GLY A 68 -11.82 2.12 -2.32
CA GLY A 68 -12.66 1.14 -1.65
C GLY A 68 -12.43 -0.28 -2.18
N SER A 69 -12.75 -1.28 -1.39
CA SER A 69 -12.86 -2.64 -1.92
C SER A 69 -13.98 -2.72 -2.97
N SER A 70 -13.70 -3.44 -4.06
CA SER A 70 -14.70 -3.87 -5.04
C SER A 70 -14.50 -5.37 -5.12
N PRO A 71 -15.08 -6.16 -4.20
CA PRO A 71 -14.64 -7.52 -3.96
C PRO A 71 -14.73 -8.38 -5.23
N ARG A 72 -13.57 -8.76 -5.77
CA ARG A 72 -13.42 -9.72 -6.86
C ARG A 72 -12.82 -10.99 -6.28
N GLN A 73 -13.69 -11.91 -5.85
CA GLN A 73 -13.28 -13.11 -5.12
C GLN A 73 -12.39 -14.03 -5.97
N ASP A 74 -12.74 -14.16 -7.25
CA ASP A 74 -11.97 -14.86 -8.29
C ASP A 74 -10.56 -14.31 -8.48
N MET A 75 -10.41 -12.99 -8.36
CA MET A 75 -9.13 -12.29 -8.49
C MET A 75 -8.36 -12.15 -7.18
N ARG A 76 -8.97 -12.52 -6.03
CA ARG A 76 -8.39 -12.37 -4.69
C ARG A 76 -8.23 -10.91 -4.27
N GLU A 77 -9.17 -10.06 -4.68
CA GLU A 77 -9.27 -8.66 -4.25
C GLU A 77 -10.44 -8.47 -3.27
N PHE A 78 -10.61 -9.40 -2.32
CA PHE A 78 -11.69 -9.36 -1.33
C PHE A 78 -11.38 -8.39 -0.18
N ARG A 79 -10.14 -8.36 0.29
CA ARG A 79 -9.62 -7.34 1.21
C ARG A 79 -8.47 -6.57 0.58
N ILE A 80 -8.41 -5.26 0.81
CA ILE A 80 -7.33 -4.40 0.31
C ILE A 80 -6.62 -3.65 1.46
N ASN A 81 -5.30 -3.47 1.34
CA ASN A 81 -4.46 -2.78 2.33
C ASN A 81 -3.03 -2.57 1.79
N ARG A 82 -2.15 -1.98 2.61
CA ARG A 82 -0.70 -1.88 2.41
C ARG A 82 -0.33 -1.19 1.09
N ALA A 83 -0.77 0.07 0.99
CA ALA A 83 -0.55 0.88 -0.20
C ALA A 83 0.91 1.35 -0.29
N CYS A 84 1.42 1.46 -1.52
CA CYS A 84 2.60 2.24 -1.87
C CYS A 84 2.24 3.14 -3.06
N VAL A 85 2.52 4.43 -2.97
CA VAL A 85 2.13 5.40 -4.00
C VAL A 85 3.36 6.08 -4.58
N ILE A 86 3.51 6.07 -5.89
CA ILE A 86 4.57 6.79 -6.59
C ILE A 86 3.98 7.83 -7.55
N ALA A 87 4.70 8.94 -7.72
CA ALA A 87 4.50 9.83 -8.85
C ALA A 87 5.16 9.22 -10.10
N LEU A 88 4.48 9.32 -11.23
CA LEU A 88 4.95 8.83 -12.53
C LEU A 88 5.61 9.97 -13.32
N PRO A 89 6.51 9.67 -14.27
CA PRO A 89 7.18 10.69 -15.10
C PRO A 89 6.22 11.58 -15.91
N ASP A 90 5.03 11.09 -16.22
CA ASP A 90 3.98 11.82 -16.95
C ASP A 90 3.11 12.73 -16.06
N GLY A 91 3.44 12.82 -14.76
CA GLY A 91 2.73 13.65 -13.78
C GLY A 91 1.51 12.96 -13.14
N ARG A 92 1.16 11.73 -13.55
CA ARG A 92 0.14 10.92 -12.89
C ARG A 92 0.73 10.21 -11.66
N TYR A 93 -0.09 9.44 -10.99
CA TYR A 93 0.27 8.63 -9.83
C TYR A 93 -0.13 7.18 -10.05
N ARG A 94 0.66 6.26 -9.48
CA ARG A 94 0.29 4.85 -9.36
C ARG A 94 0.35 4.41 -7.91
N MET A 95 -0.70 3.72 -7.49
CA MET A 95 -0.81 3.07 -6.19
C MET A 95 -0.69 1.57 -6.39
N TYR A 96 0.28 0.94 -5.75
CA TYR A 96 0.37 -0.52 -5.61
C TYR A 96 -0.22 -0.91 -4.25
N TYR A 97 -0.96 -2.01 -4.19
CA TYR A 97 -1.59 -2.45 -2.93
C TYR A 97 -1.76 -3.96 -2.87
N SER A 98 -1.81 -4.49 -1.64
CA SER A 98 -2.13 -5.90 -1.41
C SER A 98 -3.63 -6.14 -1.60
N GLY A 99 -3.99 -7.13 -2.41
CA GLY A 99 -5.31 -7.76 -2.43
C GLY A 99 -5.24 -9.15 -1.81
N GLN A 100 -6.22 -9.49 -0.98
CA GLN A 100 -6.34 -10.79 -0.31
C GLN A 100 -7.69 -11.42 -0.61
N GLY A 101 -7.72 -12.73 -0.84
CA GLY A 101 -8.93 -13.53 -1.02
C GLY A 101 -9.77 -13.67 0.26
N PRO A 102 -10.95 -14.31 0.19
CA PRO A 102 -11.79 -14.55 1.36
C PRO A 102 -11.25 -15.68 2.25
N ASP A 103 -10.70 -16.74 1.66
CA ASP A 103 -10.10 -17.87 2.37
C ASP A 103 -8.59 -17.67 2.50
N ARG A 104 -8.13 -17.49 3.74
CA ARG A 104 -6.72 -17.25 4.10
C ARG A 104 -5.82 -18.47 3.94
N ASN A 105 -6.41 -19.66 3.94
CA ASN A 105 -5.67 -20.91 3.82
C ASN A 105 -5.60 -21.38 2.36
N ALA A 106 -6.33 -20.72 1.45
CA ALA A 106 -6.26 -21.03 0.03
C ALA A 106 -4.85 -20.77 -0.51
N ALA A 107 -4.40 -21.66 -1.40
CA ALA A 107 -3.19 -21.41 -2.16
C ALA A 107 -3.32 -20.06 -2.91
N LYS A 108 -2.20 -19.34 -3.03
CA LYS A 108 -2.14 -18.05 -3.70
C LYS A 108 -3.12 -17.01 -3.14
N HIS A 109 -3.44 -17.03 -1.85
CA HIS A 109 -4.38 -16.14 -1.17
C HIS A 109 -4.22 -14.64 -1.48
N ALA A 110 -2.99 -14.15 -1.69
CA ALA A 110 -2.72 -12.73 -1.86
C ALA A 110 -1.95 -12.39 -3.13
N CYS A 111 -2.33 -11.28 -3.78
CA CYS A 111 -1.67 -10.72 -4.96
C CYS A 111 -1.44 -9.21 -4.77
N ILE A 112 -0.58 -8.62 -5.60
CA ILE A 112 -0.41 -7.17 -5.65
C ILE A 112 -1.16 -6.63 -6.85
N PHE A 113 -1.94 -5.59 -6.60
CA PHE A 113 -2.75 -4.85 -7.57
C PHE A 113 -2.21 -3.44 -7.73
N ALA A 114 -2.68 -2.76 -8.77
CA ALA A 114 -2.40 -1.36 -8.95
C ALA A 114 -3.65 -0.55 -9.33
N ALA A 115 -3.60 0.75 -9.05
CA ALA A 115 -4.57 1.76 -9.45
C ALA A 115 -3.83 3.02 -9.92
N GLU A 116 -4.43 3.76 -10.85
CA GLU A 116 -3.87 5.00 -11.39
C GLU A 116 -4.71 6.22 -10.99
N SER A 117 -4.08 7.37 -10.90
CA SER A 117 -4.75 8.64 -10.59
C SER A 117 -4.03 9.82 -11.23
N ASP A 118 -4.78 10.78 -11.75
CA ASP A 118 -4.21 12.04 -12.24
C ASP A 118 -3.86 13.03 -11.12
N ASN A 119 -4.44 12.84 -9.92
CA ASN A 119 -4.35 13.82 -8.83
C ASN A 119 -4.02 13.21 -7.46
N GLY A 120 -3.84 11.89 -7.38
CA GLY A 120 -3.56 11.16 -6.16
C GLY A 120 -4.75 11.05 -5.19
N ILE A 121 -5.95 11.47 -5.60
CA ILE A 121 -7.18 11.47 -4.78
C ILE A 121 -8.25 10.56 -5.39
N HIS A 122 -8.43 10.63 -6.70
CA HIS A 122 -9.41 9.84 -7.44
C HIS A 122 -8.68 8.72 -8.18
N TRP A 123 -8.93 7.48 -7.78
CA TRP A 123 -8.18 6.32 -8.25
C TRP A 123 -9.03 5.41 -9.13
N VAL A 124 -8.44 4.90 -10.21
CA VAL A 124 -9.02 3.92 -11.11
C VAL A 124 -8.19 2.64 -11.03
N LYS A 125 -8.81 1.53 -10.62
CA LYS A 125 -8.13 0.23 -10.52
C LYS A 125 -7.77 -0.30 -11.90
N LEU A 126 -6.62 -0.96 -11.99
CA LEU A 126 -6.33 -1.81 -13.14
C LEU A 126 -7.23 -3.07 -13.14
N PRO A 127 -7.52 -3.63 -14.33
CA PRO A 127 -8.45 -4.74 -14.46
C PRO A 127 -7.95 -6.04 -13.83
N GLU A 128 -6.64 -6.23 -13.63
CA GLU A 128 -6.08 -7.44 -13.04
C GLU A 128 -5.02 -7.13 -11.98
N PHE A 129 -4.55 -8.14 -11.26
CA PHE A 129 -3.36 -8.00 -10.43
C PHE A 129 -2.13 -7.78 -11.33
N ILE A 130 -1.14 -7.05 -10.82
CA ILE A 130 0.12 -6.79 -11.54
C ILE A 130 1.23 -7.74 -11.11
N PHE A 131 1.07 -8.44 -9.97
CA PHE A 131 2.04 -9.42 -9.50
C PHE A 131 1.37 -10.56 -8.72
N SER A 132 1.66 -11.80 -9.13
CA SER A 132 1.13 -13.04 -8.56
C SER A 132 2.16 -13.80 -7.73
N PRO A 133 1.70 -14.65 -6.78
CA PRO A 133 2.54 -15.54 -5.98
C PRO A 133 2.97 -16.80 -6.75
N ASP A 134 3.53 -16.66 -7.96
CA ASP A 134 3.89 -17.78 -8.85
C ASP A 134 5.35 -18.25 -8.71
N GLY A 135 6.04 -17.85 -7.65
CA GLY A 135 7.43 -18.26 -7.40
C GLY A 135 7.59 -19.46 -6.48
N ALA A 136 8.79 -20.02 -6.47
CA ALA A 136 9.12 -21.26 -5.77
C ALA A 136 8.98 -21.17 -4.23
N TRP A 137 9.21 -19.97 -3.67
CA TRP A 137 9.08 -19.75 -2.23
C TRP A 137 7.72 -19.11 -1.93
N GLN A 138 7.38 -17.99 -2.56
CA GLN A 138 6.16 -17.20 -2.32
C GLN A 138 4.83 -17.82 -2.79
N SER A 139 4.70 -19.14 -2.75
CA SER A 139 3.59 -19.92 -3.33
C SER A 139 2.19 -19.65 -2.75
N HIS A 140 2.11 -19.00 -1.57
CA HIS A 140 0.84 -18.71 -0.91
C HIS A 140 0.39 -17.25 -1.04
N GLY A 141 1.30 -16.31 -1.22
CA GLY A 141 0.89 -14.92 -1.32
C GLY A 141 2.05 -13.94 -1.44
N VAL A 142 1.74 -12.79 -2.05
CA VAL A 142 2.62 -11.63 -2.15
C VAL A 142 1.86 -10.39 -1.68
N MET A 143 2.50 -9.59 -0.82
CA MET A 143 1.89 -8.46 -0.11
C MET A 143 2.94 -7.37 0.16
N CYS A 144 2.51 -6.26 0.76
CA CYS A 144 3.36 -5.18 1.25
C CYS A 144 4.28 -4.59 0.16
N PRO A 145 3.75 -4.24 -1.04
CA PRO A 145 4.60 -3.68 -2.08
C PRO A 145 5.25 -2.38 -1.60
N HIS A 146 6.52 -2.22 -1.88
CA HIS A 146 7.20 -0.93 -1.86
C HIS A 146 7.90 -0.74 -3.20
N VAL A 147 7.42 0.23 -3.96
CA VAL A 147 7.89 0.49 -5.32
C VAL A 147 8.59 1.84 -5.37
N ILE A 148 9.72 1.88 -6.07
CA ILE A 148 10.37 3.10 -6.51
C ILE A 148 10.52 3.05 -8.03
N TYR A 149 10.54 4.23 -8.67
CA TYR A 149 10.91 4.36 -10.07
C TYR A 149 12.34 4.88 -10.17
N ASP A 150 13.23 4.06 -10.73
CA ASP A 150 14.59 4.45 -11.09
C ASP A 150 14.54 5.11 -12.47
N ALA A 151 14.65 6.44 -12.49
CA ALA A 151 14.60 7.23 -13.71
C ALA A 151 15.84 7.05 -14.59
N ASP A 152 17.00 6.78 -14.00
CA ASP A 152 18.26 6.59 -14.74
C ASP A 152 18.23 5.23 -15.47
N ALA A 153 17.69 4.19 -14.82
CA ALA A 153 17.53 2.87 -15.42
C ALA A 153 16.25 2.72 -16.25
N GLY A 154 15.28 3.63 -16.09
CA GLY A 154 13.95 3.54 -16.71
C GLY A 154 13.15 2.34 -16.23
N ARG A 155 13.22 2.01 -14.94
CA ARG A 155 12.63 0.78 -14.36
C ARG A 155 11.92 1.05 -13.04
N TYR A 156 10.83 0.33 -12.84
CA TYR A 156 10.18 0.18 -11.55
C TYR A 156 10.86 -0.95 -10.79
N GLN A 157 11.16 -0.71 -9.53
CA GLN A 157 11.76 -1.68 -8.62
C GLN A 157 10.83 -1.88 -7.44
N MET A 158 10.42 -3.12 -7.21
CA MET A 158 9.49 -3.49 -6.15
C MET A 158 10.16 -4.44 -5.15
N TRP A 159 10.14 -4.05 -3.88
CA TRP A 159 10.33 -4.96 -2.77
C TRP A 159 8.96 -5.40 -2.26
N TYR A 160 8.80 -6.68 -1.99
CA TYR A 160 7.53 -7.23 -1.56
C TYR A 160 7.73 -8.31 -0.49
N SER A 161 6.72 -8.53 0.31
CA SER A 161 6.69 -9.61 1.28
C SER A 161 6.04 -10.85 0.66
N GLY A 162 6.72 -11.99 0.67
CA GLY A 162 6.23 -13.26 0.15
C GLY A 162 5.99 -14.29 1.25
N MET A 163 4.97 -15.13 1.05
CA MET A 163 4.51 -16.12 2.02
C MET A 163 4.71 -17.55 1.50
N ASN A 164 5.41 -18.37 2.28
CA ASN A 164 5.71 -19.76 1.90
C ASN A 164 4.71 -20.78 2.46
N ASN A 165 4.10 -20.54 3.62
CA ASN A 165 3.22 -21.49 4.30
C ASN A 165 2.13 -20.78 5.11
N PRO A 166 0.83 -21.03 4.87
CA PRO A 166 -0.28 -20.31 5.51
C PRO A 166 -0.55 -20.82 6.92
N GLY A 167 0.04 -21.97 7.31
CA GLY A 167 -0.36 -22.70 8.52
C GLY A 167 0.23 -22.21 9.84
N ALA A 168 1.23 -21.32 9.84
CA ALA A 168 1.88 -20.86 11.08
C ALA A 168 1.73 -19.35 11.34
N TYR A 169 1.71 -18.52 10.30
CA TYR A 169 1.66 -17.06 10.43
C TYR A 169 0.76 -16.45 9.34
N TYR A 170 -0.17 -15.59 9.74
CA TYR A 170 -0.98 -14.77 8.82
C TYR A 170 -0.11 -13.81 7.99
N GLU A 171 1.08 -13.49 8.49
CA GLU A 171 2.01 -12.55 7.87
C GLU A 171 3.07 -13.27 7.03
N PRO A 172 3.57 -12.65 5.95
CA PRO A 172 4.66 -13.18 5.14
C PRO A 172 5.95 -13.41 5.94
N ASP A 173 6.79 -14.34 5.48
CA ASP A 173 8.01 -14.79 6.15
C ASP A 173 9.32 -14.46 5.40
N ALA A 174 9.23 -13.89 4.21
CA ALA A 174 10.39 -13.49 3.42
C ALA A 174 10.15 -12.20 2.60
N ILE A 175 11.24 -11.55 2.20
CA ILE A 175 11.22 -10.37 1.33
C ILE A 175 11.81 -10.74 -0.03
N GLY A 176 11.10 -10.37 -1.08
CA GLY A 176 11.52 -10.53 -2.46
C GLY A 176 11.74 -9.19 -3.15
N TYR A 177 12.27 -9.29 -4.37
CA TYR A 177 12.54 -8.16 -5.25
C TYR A 177 12.08 -8.49 -6.66
N ALA A 178 11.51 -7.51 -7.35
CA ALA A 178 11.08 -7.61 -8.74
C ALA A 178 11.32 -6.28 -9.47
N GLU A 179 11.47 -6.34 -10.79
CA GLU A 179 11.58 -5.16 -11.64
C GLU A 179 10.59 -5.21 -12.79
N SER A 180 10.11 -4.05 -13.23
CA SER A 180 9.34 -3.90 -14.47
C SER A 180 9.72 -2.63 -15.24
N ARG A 181 9.43 -2.59 -16.54
CA ARG A 181 9.54 -1.39 -17.38
C ARG A 181 8.25 -0.58 -17.45
N ASP A 182 7.11 -1.23 -17.25
CA ASP A 182 5.79 -0.61 -17.33
C ASP A 182 5.12 -0.42 -15.97
N GLY A 183 5.62 -1.10 -14.92
CA GLY A 183 5.28 -0.89 -13.51
C GLY A 183 4.12 -1.74 -13.01
#